data_AF-M2ZZZ6-F1
#
_entry.id   AF-M2ZZZ6-F1
#
_cell.length_a   1.000
_cell.length_b   1.000
_cell.length_c   1.000
_cell.angle_alpha   90.00
_cell.angle_beta   90.00
_cell.angle_gamma   90.00
#
_symmetry.space_group_name_H-M   'P 1'
#
loop_
_entity.id
_entity.type
_entity.pdbx_description
1 polymer ?
#
loop_
_entity_poly.entity_id
_entity_poly.type
_entity_poly.pdbx_seq_one_letter_code
_entity_poly.pdbx_strand_id
1 'polypeptide(L)'
;MPSQSALFTEVWTEYGISMACILLRFFARWRVFGFKAFDLGDAFAALAMIFYSIETAGIYLLTSFGNNIGLNAQTAMEVPDTKVPDFTLGSNLAFLNWFWYINLIWSLKGILLVVYVKLGAGVARQELLVKGVCVFNFCTWLACILTHTLICTPPHKSWQIKPYPGDNCTVRKPNYYVIAILNSLTDLAIIVVPMPLLFKVKAKLSKKLILIALFSLGFFAIIATILRAHYSLHSPDTLPIALGWAS
;
A
#
# COMPACT_ATOMS: atom_id res chain seq x y z
N MET A 1 16.72 10.16 -17.10
CA MET A 1 15.59 10.04 -16.15
C MET A 1 14.37 9.67 -16.97
N PRO A 2 13.53 8.68 -16.57
CA PRO A 2 12.25 8.49 -17.24
C PRO A 2 11.52 9.84 -17.22
N SER A 3 11.01 10.26 -18.37
CA SER A 3 10.17 11.45 -18.43
C SER A 3 8.97 11.21 -17.50
N GLN A 4 8.46 12.26 -16.84
CA GLN A 4 7.26 12.13 -15.99
C GLN A 4 6.11 11.42 -16.74
N SER A 5 6.05 11.57 -18.07
CA SER A 5 5.11 10.84 -18.93
C SER A 5 5.24 9.31 -18.90
N ALA A 6 6.45 8.76 -18.77
CA ALA A 6 6.65 7.30 -18.68
C ALA A 6 6.08 6.76 -17.36
N LEU A 7 6.37 7.46 -16.25
CA LEU A 7 5.82 7.13 -14.93
C LEU A 7 4.28 7.18 -14.93
N PHE A 8 3.68 8.23 -15.50
CA PHE A 8 2.22 8.28 -15.58
C PHE A 8 1.65 7.15 -16.45
N THR A 9 2.30 6.85 -17.57
CA THR A 9 1.84 5.77 -18.46
C THR A 9 1.83 4.43 -17.73
N GLU A 10 2.86 4.15 -16.94
CA GLU A 10 2.94 2.96 -16.08
C GLU A 10 1.80 2.93 -15.06
N VAL A 11 1.70 3.94 -14.18
CA VAL A 11 0.69 4.03 -13.11
C VAL A 11 -0.74 3.91 -13.66
N TRP A 12 -1.07 4.64 -14.73
CA TRP A 12 -2.43 4.61 -15.30
C TRP A 12 -2.76 3.29 -16.01
N THR A 13 -1.76 2.63 -16.59
CA THR A 13 -1.93 1.31 -17.19
C THR A 13 -2.19 0.25 -16.12
N GLU A 14 -1.40 0.25 -15.05
CA GLU A 14 -1.56 -0.64 -13.89
C GLU A 14 -2.92 -0.44 -13.21
N TYR A 15 -3.30 0.81 -13.01
CA TYR A 15 -4.62 1.18 -12.50
C TYR A 15 -5.74 0.65 -13.40
N GLY A 16 -5.65 0.86 -14.72
CA GLY A 16 -6.65 0.40 -15.68
C GLY A 16 -6.83 -1.12 -15.66
N ILE A 17 -5.73 -1.87 -15.67
CA ILE A 17 -5.73 -3.34 -15.59
C ILE A 17 -6.36 -3.80 -14.27
N SER A 18 -5.92 -3.24 -13.15
CA SER A 18 -6.41 -3.60 -11.82
C SER A 18 -7.91 -3.31 -11.66
N MET A 19 -8.35 -2.14 -12.12
CA MET A 19 -9.75 -1.75 -12.10
C MET A 19 -10.61 -2.70 -12.93
N ALA A 20 -10.17 -3.04 -14.14
CA ALA A 20 -10.85 -4.02 -14.99
C ALA A 20 -10.98 -5.39 -14.30
N CYS A 21 -9.91 -5.87 -13.66
CA CYS A 21 -9.93 -7.14 -12.91
C CYS A 21 -10.92 -7.12 -11.74
N ILE A 22 -10.95 -6.04 -10.93
CA ILE A 22 -11.84 -5.92 -9.79
C ILE A 22 -13.31 -5.79 -10.25
N LEU A 23 -13.58 -4.99 -11.28
CA LEU A 23 -14.93 -4.87 -11.86
C LEU A 23 -15.41 -6.19 -12.45
N LEU A 24 -14.54 -6.92 -13.16
CA LEU A 24 -14.85 -8.25 -13.67
C LEU A 24 -15.18 -9.23 -12.53
N ARG A 25 -14.45 -9.17 -11.41
CA ARG A 25 -14.74 -9.96 -10.22
C ARG A 25 -16.14 -9.67 -9.68
N PHE A 26 -16.50 -8.40 -9.52
CA PHE A 26 -17.82 -8.00 -9.04
C PHE A 26 -18.94 -8.41 -9.99
N PHE A 27 -18.74 -8.19 -11.29
CA PHE A 27 -19.68 -8.62 -12.33
C PHE A 27 -19.88 -10.14 -12.33
N ALA A 28 -18.80 -10.91 -12.30
CA ALA A 28 -18.86 -12.37 -12.26
C ALA A 28 -19.59 -12.88 -11.01
N ARG A 29 -19.28 -12.34 -9.82
CA ARG A 29 -19.99 -12.73 -8.58
C ARG A 29 -21.46 -12.38 -8.63
N TRP A 30 -21.80 -11.18 -9.10
CA TRP A 30 -23.19 -10.78 -9.24
C TRP A 30 -23.95 -11.71 -10.20
N ARG A 31 -23.37 -12.05 -11.35
CA ARG A 31 -24.03 -12.91 -12.35
C ARG A 31 -24.16 -14.37 -11.89
N VAL A 32 -23.21 -14.90 -11.14
CA VAL A 32 -23.20 -16.31 -10.71
C VAL A 32 -23.99 -16.52 -9.40
N PHE A 33 -23.85 -15.64 -8.42
CA PHE A 33 -24.38 -15.84 -7.07
C PHE A 33 -25.42 -14.80 -6.62
N GLY A 34 -25.64 -13.73 -7.41
CA GLY A 34 -26.56 -12.64 -7.06
C GLY A 34 -26.02 -11.70 -5.97
N PHE A 35 -26.76 -10.62 -5.70
CA PHE A 35 -26.34 -9.58 -4.72
C PHE A 35 -26.27 -10.06 -3.27
N LYS A 36 -27.00 -11.12 -2.90
CA LYS A 36 -27.02 -11.63 -1.51
C LYS A 36 -25.74 -12.38 -1.14
N ALA A 37 -24.87 -12.68 -2.10
CA ALA A 37 -23.67 -13.49 -1.90
C ALA A 37 -22.38 -12.67 -1.69
N PHE A 38 -22.50 -11.36 -1.56
CA PHE A 38 -21.37 -10.48 -1.25
C PHE A 38 -20.91 -10.72 0.18
N ASP A 39 -19.59 -10.84 0.35
CA ASP A 39 -18.95 -11.09 1.63
C ASP A 39 -17.98 -9.98 2.04
N LEU A 40 -17.34 -10.13 3.19
CA LEU A 40 -16.36 -9.17 3.70
C LEU A 40 -15.17 -8.97 2.74
N GLY A 41 -14.79 -9.98 1.96
CA GLY A 41 -13.73 -9.88 0.96
C GLY A 41 -14.14 -9.01 -0.22
N ASP A 42 -15.43 -9.00 -0.57
CA ASP A 42 -15.98 -8.09 -1.58
C ASP A 42 -16.06 -6.65 -1.06
N ALA A 43 -16.34 -6.47 0.24
CA ALA A 43 -16.24 -5.16 0.89
C ALA A 43 -14.80 -4.63 0.88
N PHE A 44 -13.81 -5.45 1.23
CA PHE A 44 -12.39 -5.08 1.11
C PHE A 44 -11.97 -4.77 -0.32
N ALA A 45 -12.49 -5.51 -1.32
CA ALA A 45 -12.22 -5.22 -2.72
C ALA A 45 -12.80 -3.87 -3.17
N ALA A 46 -13.99 -3.50 -2.70
CA ALA A 46 -14.59 -2.19 -2.98
C ALA A 46 -13.81 -1.06 -2.31
N LEU A 47 -13.37 -1.25 -1.06
CA LEU A 47 -12.51 -0.30 -0.36
C LEU A 47 -11.17 -0.12 -1.08
N ALA A 48 -10.52 -1.21 -1.48
CA ALA A 48 -9.28 -1.18 -2.24
C ALA A 48 -9.46 -0.41 -3.57
N MET A 49 -10.57 -0.63 -4.27
CA MET A 49 -10.91 0.12 -5.48
C MET A 49 -10.94 1.63 -5.22
N ILE A 50 -11.65 2.06 -4.18
CA ILE A 50 -11.78 3.48 -3.82
C ILE A 50 -10.42 4.06 -3.44
N PHE A 51 -9.69 3.38 -2.56
CA PHE A 51 -8.39 3.89 -2.09
C PHE A 51 -7.38 3.98 -3.22
N TYR A 52 -7.36 3.01 -4.14
CA TYR A 52 -6.47 3.05 -5.29
C TYR A 52 -6.80 4.19 -6.26
N SER A 53 -8.08 4.43 -6.53
CA SER A 53 -8.49 5.57 -7.36
C SER A 53 -8.09 6.91 -6.76
N ILE A 54 -8.28 7.09 -5.44
CA ILE A 54 -7.90 8.32 -4.75
C ILE A 54 -6.37 8.49 -4.75
N GLU A 55 -5.64 7.41 -4.52
CA GLU A 55 -4.18 7.41 -4.47
C GLU A 55 -3.55 7.69 -5.84
N THR A 56 -4.04 7.04 -6.90
CA THR A 56 -3.58 7.31 -8.28
C THR A 56 -3.86 8.75 -8.70
N ALA A 57 -5.06 9.28 -8.40
CA ALA A 57 -5.38 10.68 -8.65
C ALA A 57 -4.51 11.63 -7.80
N GLY A 58 -4.23 11.26 -6.55
CA GLY A 58 -3.36 11.99 -5.63
C GLY A 58 -1.93 12.12 -6.16
N ILE A 59 -1.34 11.03 -6.65
CA ILE A 59 -0.01 11.02 -7.28
C ILE A 59 0.04 11.99 -8.48
N TYR A 60 -0.97 11.95 -9.36
CA TYR A 60 -1.01 12.85 -10.52
C TYR A 60 -1.06 14.33 -10.11
N LEU A 61 -1.88 14.67 -9.10
CA LEU A 61 -1.94 16.04 -8.57
C LEU A 61 -0.62 16.43 -7.89
N LEU A 62 0.00 15.51 -7.15
CA LEU A 62 1.27 15.71 -6.46
C LEU A 62 2.44 16.01 -7.37
N THR A 63 2.43 15.50 -8.60
CA THR A 63 3.44 15.85 -9.58
C THR A 63 3.21 17.21 -10.23
N SER A 64 1.97 17.72 -10.16
CA SER A 64 1.60 19.03 -10.70
C SER A 64 1.89 20.17 -9.71
N PHE A 65 1.85 19.88 -8.41
CA PHE A 65 2.18 20.82 -7.33
C PHE A 65 3.52 20.44 -6.68
N GLY A 66 4.35 21.42 -6.27
CA GLY A 66 5.51 21.10 -5.42
C GLY A 66 5.08 20.55 -4.05
N ASN A 67 5.96 19.90 -3.32
CA ASN A 67 5.69 19.43 -1.95
C ASN A 67 6.94 19.49 -1.07
N ASN A 68 6.78 19.23 0.23
CA ASN A 68 7.85 19.33 1.22
C ASN A 68 8.69 18.05 1.38
N ILE A 69 8.37 16.97 0.66
CA ILE A 69 9.11 15.71 0.77
C ILE A 69 10.51 15.92 0.19
N GLY A 70 11.52 15.63 1.00
CA GLY A 70 12.93 15.77 0.61
C GLY A 70 13.49 17.19 0.75
N LEU A 71 12.68 18.18 1.16
CA LEU A 71 13.22 19.49 1.54
C LEU A 71 14.02 19.39 2.84
N ASN A 72 15.11 20.15 2.91
CA ASN A 72 15.91 20.36 4.10
C ASN A 72 15.84 21.84 4.53
N ALA A 73 16.54 22.21 5.60
CA ALA A 73 16.50 23.57 6.13
C ALA A 73 16.91 24.64 5.10
N GLN A 74 17.85 24.34 4.21
CA GLN A 74 18.31 25.25 3.15
C GLN A 74 17.31 25.31 1.99
N THR A 75 16.96 24.16 1.40
CA THR A 75 16.10 24.10 0.21
C THR A 75 14.66 24.54 0.50
N ALA A 76 14.19 24.38 1.73
CA ALA A 76 12.90 24.93 2.16
C ALA A 76 12.88 26.47 2.13
N MET A 77 14.00 27.12 2.42
CA MET A 77 14.12 28.58 2.39
C MET A 77 14.25 29.12 0.96
N GLU A 78 14.81 28.33 0.05
CA GLU A 78 14.97 28.65 -1.38
C GLU A 78 13.65 28.64 -2.16
N VAL A 79 12.60 27.96 -1.65
CA VAL A 79 11.26 27.98 -2.27
C VAL A 79 10.74 29.42 -2.36
N PRO A 80 10.39 29.96 -3.55
CA PRO A 80 9.84 31.32 -3.65
C PRO A 80 8.57 31.50 -2.81
N ASP A 81 8.40 32.64 -2.15
CA ASP A 81 7.24 32.87 -1.27
C ASP A 81 5.90 32.82 -2.02
N THR A 82 5.90 33.17 -3.31
CA THR A 82 4.74 33.03 -4.20
C THR A 82 4.33 31.59 -4.45
N LYS A 83 5.24 30.62 -4.24
CA LYS A 83 5.03 29.18 -4.44
C LYS A 83 4.76 28.42 -3.15
N VAL A 84 4.91 29.05 -1.99
CA VAL A 84 4.64 28.42 -0.69
C VAL A 84 3.20 27.89 -0.57
N PRO A 85 2.14 28.58 -1.06
CA PRO A 85 0.78 28.04 -1.03
C PRO A 85 0.63 26.77 -1.86
N ASP A 86 1.19 26.74 -3.09
CA ASP A 86 1.20 25.57 -3.97
C ASP A 86 1.89 24.39 -3.28
N PHE A 87 3.06 24.62 -2.68
CA PHE A 87 3.81 23.60 -1.96
C PHE A 87 3.10 23.10 -0.70
N THR A 88 2.38 23.97 -0.01
CA THR A 88 1.56 23.61 1.16
C THR A 88 0.41 22.71 0.74
N LEU A 89 -0.26 23.02 -0.37
CA LEU A 89 -1.31 22.18 -0.93
C LEU A 89 -0.76 20.81 -1.38
N GLY A 90 0.36 20.79 -2.11
CA GLY A 90 1.00 19.54 -2.50
C GLY A 90 1.45 18.70 -1.31
N SER A 91 1.96 19.32 -0.24
CA SER A 91 2.33 18.60 0.99
C SER A 91 1.13 18.00 1.71
N ASN A 92 -0.02 18.70 1.73
CA ASN A 92 -1.28 18.17 2.23
C ASN A 92 -1.76 16.97 1.41
N LEU A 93 -1.73 17.07 0.07
CA LEU A 93 -2.05 15.95 -0.82
C LEU A 93 -1.11 14.77 -0.58
N ALA A 94 0.17 15.02 -0.29
CA ALA A 94 1.17 13.97 -0.10
C ALA A 94 0.91 13.19 1.19
N PHE A 95 0.52 13.91 2.24
CA PHE A 95 0.08 13.32 3.49
C PHE A 95 -1.14 12.43 3.28
N LEU A 96 -2.17 12.94 2.60
CA LEU A 96 -3.37 12.15 2.29
C LEU A 96 -3.05 10.94 1.41
N ASN A 97 -2.17 11.09 0.43
CA ASN A 97 -1.80 10.00 -0.48
C ASN A 97 -1.19 8.82 0.27
N TRP A 98 -0.28 9.08 1.20
CA TRP A 98 0.27 8.05 2.08
C TRP A 98 -0.79 7.36 2.94
N PHE A 99 -1.74 8.14 3.48
CA PHE A 99 -2.84 7.58 4.25
C PHE A 99 -3.69 6.60 3.41
N TRP A 100 -4.02 6.96 2.17
CA TRP A 100 -4.76 6.09 1.27
C TRP A 100 -3.96 4.88 0.82
N TYR A 101 -2.67 5.04 0.56
CA TYR A 101 -1.75 3.95 0.24
C TYR A 101 -1.70 2.87 1.34
N ILE A 102 -1.62 3.27 2.62
CA ILE A 102 -1.66 2.31 3.75
C ILE A 102 -3.02 1.59 3.77
N ASN A 103 -4.13 2.31 3.60
CA ASN A 103 -5.45 1.67 3.61
C ASN A 103 -5.66 0.72 2.42
N LEU A 104 -5.11 1.05 1.25
CA LEU A 104 -5.13 0.20 0.07
C LEU A 104 -4.45 -1.14 0.33
N ILE A 105 -3.19 -1.11 0.76
CA ILE A 105 -2.38 -2.32 0.99
C ILE A 105 -3.05 -3.26 1.99
N TRP A 106 -3.51 -2.74 3.11
CA TRP A 106 -4.13 -3.59 4.14
C TRP A 106 -5.52 -4.08 3.74
N SER A 107 -6.24 -3.35 2.87
CA SER A 107 -7.47 -3.85 2.26
C SER A 107 -7.20 -5.02 1.32
N LEU A 108 -6.15 -4.95 0.48
CA LEU A 108 -5.75 -6.06 -0.39
C LEU A 108 -5.39 -7.32 0.41
N LYS A 109 -4.64 -7.16 1.51
CA LYS A 109 -4.39 -8.25 2.47
C LYS A 109 -5.68 -8.79 3.10
N GLY A 110 -6.63 -7.91 3.41
CA GLY A 110 -7.96 -8.27 3.90
C GLY A 110 -8.71 -9.21 2.95
N ILE A 111 -8.65 -8.96 1.64
CA ILE A 111 -9.25 -9.85 0.62
C ILE A 111 -8.66 -11.27 0.72
N LEU A 112 -7.32 -11.38 0.79
CA LEU A 112 -6.63 -12.66 0.90
C LEU A 112 -6.97 -13.40 2.20
N LEU A 113 -7.00 -12.68 3.31
CA LEU A 113 -7.34 -13.23 4.61
C LEU A 113 -8.76 -13.80 4.65
N VAL A 114 -9.74 -13.12 4.03
CA VAL A 114 -11.10 -13.66 3.92
C VAL A 114 -11.14 -14.96 3.12
N VAL A 115 -10.35 -15.07 2.04
CA VAL A 115 -10.21 -16.33 1.28
C VAL A 115 -9.64 -17.43 2.18
N TYR A 116 -8.62 -17.12 3.00
CA TYR A 116 -7.99 -18.10 3.89
C TYR A 116 -8.86 -18.50 5.08
N VAL A 117 -9.68 -17.59 5.63
CA VAL A 117 -10.69 -17.93 6.64
C VAL A 117 -11.66 -18.98 6.09
N LYS A 118 -12.12 -18.80 4.85
CA LYS A 118 -13.02 -19.75 4.20
C LYS A 118 -12.34 -21.08 3.88
N LEU A 119 -11.08 -21.04 3.46
CA LEU A 119 -10.31 -22.24 3.14
C LEU A 119 -9.97 -23.07 4.38
N GLY A 120 -9.69 -22.41 5.51
CA GLY A 120 -9.33 -23.05 6.77
C GLY A 120 -10.51 -23.53 7.61
N ALA A 121 -11.74 -23.24 7.19
CA ALA A 121 -12.96 -23.59 7.91
C ALA A 121 -13.07 -25.11 8.15
N GLY A 122 -13.42 -25.51 9.37
CA GLY A 122 -13.54 -26.90 9.79
C GLY A 122 -12.24 -27.54 10.30
N VAL A 123 -11.10 -26.83 10.30
CA VAL A 123 -9.84 -27.30 10.87
C VAL A 123 -9.39 -26.37 11.98
N ALA A 124 -9.67 -26.73 13.24
CA ALA A 124 -9.48 -25.86 14.41
C ALA A 124 -8.09 -25.18 14.48
N ARG A 125 -7.01 -25.91 14.20
CA ARG A 125 -5.64 -25.36 14.18
C ARG A 125 -5.45 -24.31 13.08
N GLN A 126 -6.05 -24.51 11.91
CA GLN A 126 -5.98 -23.56 10.80
C GLN A 126 -6.82 -22.33 11.09
N GLU A 127 -8.04 -22.50 11.61
CA GLU A 127 -8.89 -21.38 12.01
C GLU A 127 -8.22 -20.50 13.05
N LEU A 128 -7.58 -21.10 14.07
CA LEU A 128 -6.84 -20.36 15.08
C LEU A 128 -5.68 -19.58 14.47
N LEU A 129 -4.92 -20.20 13.57
CA LEU A 129 -3.79 -19.57 12.89
C LEU A 129 -4.26 -18.39 12.04
N VAL A 130 -5.29 -18.58 11.19
CA VAL A 130 -5.83 -17.52 10.34
C VAL A 130 -6.36 -16.36 11.18
N LYS A 131 -7.10 -16.63 12.27
CA LYS A 131 -7.58 -15.59 13.19
C LYS A 131 -6.43 -14.81 13.82
N GLY A 132 -5.36 -15.49 14.23
CA GLY A 132 -4.15 -14.86 14.73
C GLY A 132 -3.50 -13.92 13.69
N VAL A 133 -3.40 -14.36 12.43
CA VAL A 133 -2.88 -13.51 11.34
C VAL A 133 -3.82 -12.35 11.02
N CYS A 134 -5.14 -12.52 11.10
CA CYS A 134 -6.09 -11.42 10.95
C CYS A 134 -5.90 -10.34 12.02
N VAL A 135 -5.76 -10.74 13.29
CA VAL A 135 -5.49 -9.81 14.40
C VAL A 135 -4.14 -9.12 14.19
N PHE A 136 -3.10 -9.88 13.85
CA PHE A 136 -1.79 -9.32 13.56
C PHE A 136 -1.84 -8.30 12.41
N ASN A 137 -2.53 -8.60 11.31
CA ASN A 137 -2.71 -7.70 10.17
C ASN A 137 -3.45 -6.41 10.56
N PHE A 138 -4.46 -6.50 11.42
CA PHE A 138 -5.16 -5.32 11.93
C PHE A 138 -4.26 -4.47 12.85
N CYS A 139 -3.51 -5.11 13.75
CA CYS A 139 -2.59 -4.40 14.64
C CYS A 139 -1.49 -3.67 13.86
N THR A 140 -0.92 -4.29 12.82
CA THR A 140 0.09 -3.65 11.99
C THR A 140 -0.48 -2.50 11.14
N TRP A 141 -1.70 -2.64 10.62
CA TRP A 141 -2.41 -1.54 9.96
C TRP A 141 -2.53 -0.34 10.90
N LEU A 142 -3.02 -0.58 12.12
CA LEU A 142 -3.20 0.45 13.12
C LEU A 142 -1.87 1.10 13.48
N ALA A 143 -0.80 0.31 13.66
CA ALA A 143 0.53 0.82 13.94
C ALA A 143 1.06 1.72 12.80
N CYS A 144 0.85 1.34 11.54
CA CYS A 144 1.25 2.15 10.38
C CYS A 144 0.47 3.47 10.31
N ILE A 145 -0.86 3.44 10.52
CA ILE A 145 -1.69 4.65 10.52
C ILE A 145 -1.30 5.59 11.67
N LEU A 146 -1.11 5.06 12.88
CA LEU A 146 -0.68 5.84 14.03
C LEU A 146 0.71 6.42 13.81
N THR A 147 1.65 5.63 13.30
CA THR A 147 3.00 6.12 12.95
C THR A 147 2.90 7.26 11.95
N HIS A 148 2.14 7.09 10.88
CA HIS A 148 2.00 8.11 9.84
C HIS A 148 1.42 9.42 10.36
N THR A 149 0.40 9.34 11.21
CA THR A 149 -0.33 10.49 11.74
C THR A 149 0.38 11.19 12.90
N LEU A 150 1.16 10.45 13.70
CA LEU A 150 1.83 10.96 14.90
C LEU A 150 3.32 11.29 14.70
N ILE A 151 3.92 10.96 13.55
CA ILE A 151 5.35 11.21 13.28
C ILE A 151 5.75 12.68 13.41
N CYS A 152 4.82 13.59 13.13
CA CYS A 152 5.04 15.03 13.16
C CYS A 152 4.07 15.66 14.17
N THR A 153 4.62 16.30 15.21
CA THR A 153 3.83 16.97 16.25
C THR A 153 4.23 18.44 16.37
N PRO A 154 3.28 19.38 16.33
CA PRO A 154 1.84 19.21 16.01
C PRO A 154 1.57 18.83 14.54
N PRO A 155 0.44 18.17 14.22
CA PRO A 155 0.16 17.62 12.88
C PRO A 155 0.18 18.65 11.75
N HIS A 156 -0.19 19.91 12.02
CA HIS A 156 -0.18 20.95 10.99
C HIS A 156 1.20 21.27 10.41
N LYS A 157 2.28 20.85 11.10
CA LYS A 157 3.64 20.97 10.58
C LYS A 157 3.94 19.98 9.46
N SER A 158 3.11 18.96 9.26
CA SER A 158 3.30 17.97 8.18
C SER A 158 3.21 18.57 6.79
N TRP A 159 2.53 19.72 6.64
CA TRP A 159 2.41 20.45 5.38
C TRP A 159 3.05 21.84 5.41
N GLN A 160 3.84 22.14 6.44
CA GLN A 160 4.53 23.41 6.56
C GLN A 160 5.80 23.44 5.68
N ILE A 161 5.99 24.55 4.95
CA ILE A 161 7.17 24.78 4.11
C ILE A 161 8.18 25.68 4.83
N LYS A 162 7.71 26.86 5.27
CA LYS A 162 8.51 27.86 5.97
C LYS A 162 7.83 28.30 7.27
N PRO A 163 8.58 28.50 8.37
CA PRO A 163 9.96 28.04 8.57
C PRO A 163 10.06 26.50 8.52
N TYR A 164 11.27 25.96 8.34
CA TYR A 164 11.47 24.50 8.23
C TYR A 164 10.93 23.75 9.47
N PRO A 165 10.03 22.75 9.32
CA PRO A 165 9.41 22.09 10.46
C PRO A 165 10.26 20.97 11.08
N GLY A 166 11.39 20.59 10.45
CA GLY A 166 12.27 19.51 10.87
C GLY A 166 12.11 18.22 10.05
N ASP A 167 13.16 17.39 10.05
CA ASP A 167 13.27 16.17 9.22
C ASP A 167 12.16 15.14 9.51
N ASN A 168 11.65 15.10 10.74
CA ASN A 168 10.54 14.21 11.10
C ASN A 168 9.26 14.54 10.33
N CYS A 169 9.06 15.80 9.94
CA CYS A 169 7.88 16.26 9.23
C CYS A 169 8.05 16.27 7.70
N THR A 170 9.27 16.51 7.20
CA THR A 170 9.56 16.60 5.75
C THR A 170 10.05 15.27 5.16
N VAL A 171 11.05 14.62 5.77
CA VAL A 171 11.67 13.40 5.24
C VAL A 171 10.94 12.14 5.72
N ARG A 172 10.37 12.17 6.93
CA ARG A 172 9.50 11.12 7.49
C ARG A 172 10.13 9.71 7.47
N LYS A 173 11.46 9.61 7.63
CA LYS A 173 12.21 8.32 7.54
C LYS A 173 11.60 7.19 8.38
N PRO A 174 11.19 7.41 9.66
CA PRO A 174 10.53 6.37 10.45
C PRO A 174 9.29 5.77 9.77
N ASN A 175 8.50 6.58 9.05
CA ASN A 175 7.30 6.12 8.36
C ASN A 175 7.63 5.08 7.28
N TYR A 176 8.67 5.33 6.48
CA TYR A 176 9.13 4.39 5.45
C TYR A 176 9.59 3.05 6.06
N TYR A 177 10.37 3.09 7.13
CA TYR A 177 10.84 1.86 7.79
C TYR A 177 9.70 1.06 8.40
N VAL A 178 8.84 1.70 9.19
CA VAL A 178 7.73 1.02 9.88
C VAL A 178 6.79 0.38 8.86
N ILE A 179 6.39 1.13 7.83
CA ILE A 179 5.48 0.60 6.81
C ILE A 179 6.14 -0.54 6.03
N ALA A 180 7.39 -0.39 5.60
CA ALA A 180 8.08 -1.45 4.87
C ALA A 180 8.21 -2.74 5.69
N ILE A 181 8.66 -2.63 6.95
CA ILE A 181 8.86 -3.78 7.83
C ILE A 181 7.52 -4.47 8.13
N LEU A 182 6.51 -3.71 8.55
CA LEU A 182 5.21 -4.27 8.93
C LEU A 182 4.46 -4.84 7.71
N ASN A 183 4.59 -4.21 6.54
CA ASN A 183 4.06 -4.74 5.29
C ASN A 183 4.71 -6.10 4.94
N SER A 184 6.04 -6.17 4.98
CA SER A 184 6.75 -7.42 4.67
C SER A 184 6.48 -8.53 5.69
N LEU A 185 6.42 -8.21 6.99
CA LEU A 185 6.09 -9.19 8.03
C LEU A 185 4.68 -9.74 7.89
N THR A 186 3.71 -8.89 7.54
CA THR A 186 2.33 -9.35 7.29
C THR A 186 2.23 -10.20 6.03
N ASP A 187 2.98 -9.89 4.96
CA ASP A 187 3.04 -10.75 3.77
C ASP A 187 3.58 -12.13 4.12
N LEU A 188 4.70 -12.21 4.85
CA LEU A 188 5.25 -13.48 5.31
C LEU A 188 4.24 -14.26 6.16
N ALA A 189 3.54 -13.59 7.08
CA ALA A 189 2.55 -14.24 7.92
C ALA A 189 1.39 -14.82 7.09
N ILE A 190 0.87 -14.06 6.12
CA ILE A 190 -0.20 -14.48 5.20
C ILE A 190 0.25 -15.67 4.35
N ILE A 191 1.47 -15.62 3.83
CA ILE A 191 2.10 -16.67 3.02
C ILE A 191 2.20 -17.99 3.80
N VAL A 192 2.49 -17.94 5.11
CA VAL A 192 2.59 -19.14 5.96
C VAL A 192 1.23 -19.79 6.24
N VAL A 193 0.12 -19.04 6.18
CA VAL A 193 -1.23 -19.53 6.51
C VAL A 193 -1.60 -20.84 5.79
N PRO A 194 -1.56 -20.91 4.44
CA PRO A 194 -2.00 -22.13 3.74
C PRO A 194 -0.99 -23.28 3.82
N MET A 195 0.28 -23.04 4.15
CA MET A 195 1.34 -24.08 4.08
C MET A 195 1.02 -25.38 4.84
N PRO A 196 0.56 -25.36 6.12
CA PRO A 196 0.38 -26.59 6.87
C PRO A 196 -0.78 -27.46 6.35
N LEU A 197 -1.77 -26.85 5.70
CA LEU A 197 -2.86 -27.58 5.03
C LEU A 197 -2.34 -28.28 3.76
N LEU A 198 -1.46 -27.61 3.04
CA LEU A 198 -0.92 -28.07 1.75
C LEU A 198 0.06 -29.22 1.88
N PHE A 199 0.87 -29.24 2.95
CA PHE A 199 1.77 -30.37 3.21
C PHE A 199 1.03 -31.65 3.62
N LYS A 200 -0.20 -31.54 4.14
CA LYS A 200 -1.01 -32.69 4.57
C LYS A 200 -1.90 -33.25 3.47
N VAL A 201 -2.32 -32.42 2.52
CA VAL A 201 -3.18 -32.85 1.40
C VAL A 201 -2.29 -33.29 0.23
N LYS A 202 -2.50 -34.50 -0.31
CA LYS A 202 -1.94 -34.93 -1.61
C LYS A 202 -2.54 -34.05 -2.72
N ALA A 203 -1.99 -32.85 -2.88
CA ALA A 203 -2.52 -31.85 -3.81
C ALA A 203 -2.24 -32.29 -5.25
N LYS A 204 -3.25 -32.19 -6.12
CA LYS A 204 -3.08 -32.32 -7.57
C LYS A 204 -2.07 -31.27 -8.05
N LEU A 205 -1.29 -31.62 -9.09
CA LEU A 205 -0.21 -30.77 -9.61
C LEU A 205 -0.66 -29.34 -9.92
N SER A 206 -1.90 -29.16 -10.41
CA SER A 206 -2.50 -27.84 -10.68
C SER A 206 -2.59 -26.94 -9.45
N LYS A 207 -2.97 -27.48 -8.28
CA LYS A 207 -2.99 -26.71 -7.02
C LYS A 207 -1.58 -26.34 -6.58
N LYS A 208 -0.62 -27.26 -6.75
CA LYS A 208 0.79 -27.05 -6.41
C LYS A 208 1.41 -25.92 -7.25
N LEU A 209 1.10 -25.85 -8.54
CA LEU A 209 1.56 -24.77 -9.43
C LEU A 209 1.00 -23.41 -9.04
N ILE A 210 -0.30 -23.30 -8.74
CA ILE A 210 -0.92 -22.04 -8.27
C ILE A 210 -0.24 -21.56 -6.99
N LEU A 211 0.08 -22.47 -6.08
CA LEU A 211 0.74 -22.12 -4.83
C LEU A 211 2.16 -21.64 -5.05
N ILE A 212 2.95 -22.33 -5.87
CA ILE A 212 4.29 -21.88 -6.22
C ILE A 212 4.22 -20.48 -6.83
N ALA A 213 3.29 -20.22 -7.73
CA ALA A 213 3.09 -18.89 -8.30
C ALA A 213 2.74 -17.83 -7.24
N LEU A 214 1.84 -18.14 -6.30
CA LEU A 214 1.49 -17.24 -5.19
C LEU A 214 2.66 -16.97 -4.24
N PHE A 215 3.44 -18.00 -3.90
CA PHE A 215 4.65 -17.86 -3.07
C PHE A 215 5.70 -16.99 -3.74
N SER A 216 5.98 -17.25 -5.02
CA SER A 216 6.95 -16.48 -5.80
C SER A 216 6.52 -15.01 -5.92
N LEU A 217 5.23 -14.76 -6.18
CA LEU A 217 4.70 -13.39 -6.27
C LEU A 217 4.81 -12.66 -4.92
N GLY A 218 4.49 -13.34 -3.81
CA GLY A 218 4.62 -12.77 -2.46
C GLY A 218 6.07 -12.44 -2.09
N PHE A 219 7.02 -13.33 -2.41
CA PHE A 219 8.44 -13.08 -2.17
C PHE A 219 8.97 -11.93 -3.04
N PHE A 220 8.55 -11.86 -4.30
CA PHE A 220 8.84 -10.75 -5.17
C PHE A 220 8.33 -9.41 -4.62
N ALA A 221 7.08 -9.37 -4.13
CA ALA A 221 6.50 -8.17 -3.53
C ALA A 221 7.26 -7.69 -2.28
N ILE A 222 7.77 -8.62 -1.47
CA ILE A 222 8.62 -8.30 -0.31
C ILE A 222 9.94 -7.65 -0.76
N ILE A 223 10.62 -8.24 -1.76
CA ILE A 223 11.87 -7.69 -2.31
C ILE A 223 11.62 -6.28 -2.87
N ALA A 224 10.55 -6.11 -3.66
CA ALA A 224 10.18 -4.82 -4.24
C ALA A 224 9.94 -3.77 -3.14
N THR A 225 9.25 -4.13 -2.05
CA THR A 225 9.02 -3.25 -0.89
C THR A 225 10.34 -2.80 -0.25
N ILE A 226 11.27 -3.73 -0.05
CA ILE A 226 12.59 -3.43 0.55
C ILE A 226 13.40 -2.50 -0.36
N LEU A 227 13.45 -2.80 -1.66
CA LEU A 227 14.15 -1.96 -2.63
C LEU A 227 13.55 -0.55 -2.68
N ARG A 228 12.23 -0.44 -2.71
CA ARG A 228 11.54 0.85 -2.67
C ARG A 228 11.89 1.67 -1.43
N ALA A 229 11.89 1.04 -0.25
CA ALA A 229 12.27 1.72 0.99
C ALA A 229 13.74 2.19 0.93
N HIS A 230 14.64 1.34 0.45
CA HIS A 230 16.06 1.68 0.30
C HIS A 230 16.28 2.88 -0.63
N TYR A 231 15.68 2.86 -1.83
CA TYR A 231 15.80 3.96 -2.80
C TYR A 231 15.17 5.26 -2.30
N SER A 232 13.99 5.19 -1.68
CA SER A 232 13.30 6.37 -1.14
C SER A 232 14.10 7.09 -0.05
N LEU A 233 14.96 6.36 0.68
CA LEU A 233 15.73 6.91 1.80
C LEU A 233 17.12 7.43 1.41
N HIS A 234 17.72 6.89 0.34
CA HIS A 234 19.11 7.20 -0.03
C HIS A 234 19.25 8.10 -1.26
N SER A 235 18.20 8.32 -2.04
CA SER A 235 18.30 9.06 -3.31
C SER A 235 17.03 9.89 -3.56
N PRO A 236 17.02 11.19 -3.22
CA PRO A 236 15.90 12.08 -3.53
C PRO A 236 15.59 12.14 -5.03
N ASP A 237 16.61 11.98 -5.88
CA ASP A 237 16.49 11.98 -7.34
C ASP A 237 15.81 10.73 -7.91
N THR A 238 15.71 9.65 -7.12
CA THR A 238 15.02 8.42 -7.52
C THR A 238 13.63 8.30 -6.91
N LEU A 239 13.15 9.33 -6.20
CA LEU A 239 11.80 9.35 -5.63
C LEU A 239 10.69 9.10 -6.69
N PRO A 240 10.76 9.66 -7.92
CA PRO A 240 9.78 9.34 -8.96
C PRO A 240 9.82 7.88 -9.39
N ILE A 241 11.02 7.28 -9.40
CA ILE A 241 11.21 5.86 -9.72
C ILE A 241 10.60 5.03 -8.59
N ALA A 242 10.95 5.31 -7.33
CA ALA A 242 10.41 4.63 -6.14
C ALA A 242 8.89 4.77 -5.98
N LEU A 243 8.30 5.84 -6.50
CA LEU A 243 6.85 6.04 -6.61
C LEU A 243 6.23 5.22 -7.75
N GLY A 244 6.96 4.89 -8.82
CA GLY A 244 6.47 3.97 -9.86
C GLY A 244 6.34 2.54 -9.36
N TRP A 245 7.27 2.06 -8.52
CA TRP A 245 7.16 0.76 -7.85
C TRP A 245 6.10 0.73 -6.73
N ALA A 246 5.33 1.80 -6.56
CA ALA A 246 4.34 1.96 -5.51
C ALA A 246 2.91 1.60 -5.92
N SER A 247 2.62 1.73 -7.21
CA SER A 247 1.32 1.55 -7.83
C SER A 247 1.02 0.10 -8.23
#